data_AF-A0A849RMB7-F1
#
_entry.id   AF-A0A849RMB7-F1
#
_cell.length_a   1.000
_cell.length_b   1.000
_cell.length_c   1.000
_cell.angle_alpha   90.00
_cell.angle_beta   90.00
_cell.angle_gamma   90.00
#
_symmetry.space_group_name_H-M   'P 1'
#
loop_
_entity.id
_entity.type
_entity.pdbx_description
1 polymer ?
#
loop_
_entity_poly.entity_id
_entity_poly.type
_entity_poly.pdbx_seq_one_letter_code
_entity_poly.pdbx_strand_id
1 'polypeptide(L)'
;MHSQTYQKFIFHLSVFGITISILVGFYDVIFGSIWEFIHIIFEIIELSLDRLVEDIFDTELHETQLIVFYIILAIAGTLTYLVWKVLVQVFSGVSQIFKQEWSELKDAMTTDWQGMSMTNRIIVISLFILINYLASFMLF
;
A
#
# COMPACT_ATOMS: atom_id res chain seq x y z
N MET A 1 -27.01 14.71 26.71
CA MET A 1 -25.60 14.23 26.73
C MET A 1 -25.36 12.98 25.88
N HIS A 2 -26.27 11.99 25.78
CA HIS A 2 -26.06 10.77 24.96
C HIS A 2 -25.92 10.97 23.43
N SER A 3 -26.54 11.99 22.85
CA SER A 3 -26.49 12.23 21.39
C SER A 3 -25.10 12.66 20.89
N GLN A 4 -24.31 13.38 21.69
CA GLN A 4 -22.97 13.83 21.27
C GLN A 4 -21.94 12.70 21.23
N THR A 5 -21.99 11.75 22.17
CA THR A 5 -21.10 10.57 22.15
C THR A 5 -21.37 9.71 20.92
N TYR A 6 -22.64 9.59 20.53
CA TYR A 6 -23.07 8.83 19.36
C TYR A 6 -22.56 9.41 18.03
N GLN A 7 -22.66 10.73 17.87
CA GLN A 7 -22.15 11.42 16.69
C GLN A 7 -20.63 11.32 16.57
N LYS A 8 -19.90 11.45 17.68
CA LYS A 8 -18.44 11.32 17.71
C LYS A 8 -17.99 9.90 17.34
N PHE A 9 -18.66 8.88 17.85
CA PHE A 9 -18.34 7.49 17.53
C PHE A 9 -18.55 7.16 16.05
N ILE A 10 -19.69 7.57 15.48
CA ILE A 10 -19.96 7.39 14.04
C ILE A 10 -18.93 8.16 13.20
N PHE A 11 -18.61 9.39 13.60
CA PHE A 11 -17.62 10.20 12.88
C PHE A 11 -16.25 9.51 12.84
N HIS A 12 -15.72 9.05 13.99
CA HIS A 12 -14.43 8.35 14.03
C HIS A 12 -14.45 7.05 13.20
N LEU A 13 -15.53 6.28 13.30
CA LEU A 13 -15.66 5.01 12.58
C LEU A 13 -15.78 5.21 11.06
N SER A 14 -16.54 6.22 10.62
CA SER A 14 -16.67 6.59 9.20
C SER A 14 -15.37 7.16 8.64
N VAL A 15 -14.68 8.04 9.38
CA VAL A 15 -13.37 8.58 8.99
C VAL A 15 -12.36 7.43 8.84
N PHE A 16 -12.33 6.50 9.79
CA PHE A 16 -11.48 5.31 9.72
C PHE A 16 -11.77 4.46 8.48
N GLY A 17 -13.04 4.16 8.20
CA GLY A 17 -13.46 3.39 7.03
C GLY A 17 -13.10 4.06 5.69
N ILE A 18 -13.38 5.36 5.56
CA ILE A 18 -13.02 6.15 4.36
C ILE A 18 -11.49 6.18 4.18
N THR A 19 -10.74 6.36 5.27
CA THR A 19 -9.27 6.40 5.22
C THR A 19 -8.71 5.08 4.71
N ILE A 20 -9.25 3.94 5.18
CA ILE A 20 -8.87 2.61 4.67
C ILE A 20 -9.24 2.48 3.20
N SER A 21 -10.45 2.83 2.80
CA SER A 21 -10.91 2.72 1.41
C SER A 21 -10.03 3.52 0.45
N ILE A 22 -9.69 4.76 0.81
CA ILE A 22 -8.77 5.61 0.03
C ILE A 22 -7.38 4.99 0.00
N LEU A 23 -6.85 4.53 1.14
CA LEU A 23 -5.54 3.89 1.20
C LEU A 23 -5.45 2.65 0.30
N VAL A 24 -6.46 1.80 0.32
CA VAL A 24 -6.51 0.57 -0.49
C VAL A 24 -6.64 0.90 -1.99
N GLY A 25 -7.57 1.80 -2.35
CA GLY A 25 -7.75 2.18 -3.76
C GLY A 25 -6.53 2.92 -4.33
N PHE A 26 -5.94 3.82 -3.55
CA PHE A 26 -4.71 4.53 -3.91
C PHE A 26 -3.52 3.58 -4.03
N TYR A 27 -3.42 2.59 -3.13
CA TYR A 27 -2.39 1.56 -3.19
C TYR A 27 -2.46 0.78 -4.51
N ASP A 28 -3.64 0.33 -4.91
CA ASP A 28 -3.81 -0.47 -6.14
C ASP A 28 -3.37 0.29 -7.40
N VAL A 29 -3.87 1.52 -7.57
CA VAL A 29 -3.53 2.37 -8.74
C VAL A 29 -2.05 2.69 -8.77
N ILE A 30 -1.47 3.16 -7.67
CA ILE A 30 -0.05 3.54 -7.65
C ILE A 30 0.85 2.35 -7.81
N PHE A 31 0.57 1.25 -7.12
CA PHE A 31 1.40 0.06 -7.21
C PHE A 31 1.38 -0.48 -8.64
N GLY A 32 0.20 -0.54 -9.28
CA GLY A 32 0.06 -0.89 -10.68
C GLY A 32 0.89 0.02 -11.60
N SER A 33 0.74 1.34 -11.49
CA SER A 33 1.48 2.30 -12.32
C SER A 33 2.99 2.25 -12.09
N ILE A 34 3.44 2.05 -10.84
CA ILE A 34 4.88 1.91 -10.53
C ILE A 34 5.42 0.63 -11.16
N TRP A 35 4.69 -0.48 -11.10
CA TRP A 35 5.12 -1.74 -11.71
C TRP A 35 5.24 -1.64 -13.22
N GLU A 36 4.24 -1.04 -13.87
CA GLU A 36 4.28 -0.80 -15.31
C GLU A 36 5.47 0.09 -15.69
N PHE A 37 5.71 1.17 -14.95
CA PHE A 37 6.84 2.06 -15.16
C PHE A 37 8.19 1.36 -14.99
N ILE A 38 8.34 0.54 -13.95
CA ILE A 38 9.56 -0.28 -13.72
C ILE A 38 9.76 -1.26 -14.88
N HIS A 39 8.68 -1.88 -15.37
CA HIS A 39 8.76 -2.82 -16.49
C HIS A 39 9.22 -2.13 -17.79
N ILE A 40 8.70 -0.94 -18.08
CA ILE A 40 9.14 -0.14 -19.24
C ILE A 40 10.62 0.24 -19.12
N ILE A 41 11.07 0.67 -17.94
CA ILE A 41 12.49 0.97 -17.70
C ILE A 41 13.35 -0.28 -17.91
N PHE A 42 12.90 -1.42 -17.41
CA PHE A 42 13.60 -2.69 -17.59
C PHE A 42 13.77 -3.03 -19.07
N GLU A 43 12.70 -2.94 -19.87
CA GLU A 43 12.75 -3.20 -21.31
C GLU A 43 13.71 -2.27 -22.04
N ILE A 44 13.73 -0.97 -21.67
CA ILE A 44 14.68 0.01 -22.22
C ILE A 44 16.13 -0.36 -21.88
N ILE A 45 16.39 -0.78 -20.63
CA ILE A 45 17.72 -1.17 -20.18
C ILE A 45 18.18 -2.44 -20.92
N GLU A 46 17.32 -3.45 -21.02
CA GLU A 46 17.60 -4.70 -21.72
C GLU A 46 17.97 -4.43 -23.18
N LEU A 47 17.14 -3.71 -23.91
CA LEU A 47 17.39 -3.37 -25.32
C LEU A 47 18.65 -2.52 -25.52
N SER A 48 18.97 -1.65 -24.56
CA SER A 48 20.20 -0.86 -24.60
C SER A 48 21.44 -1.71 -24.34
N LEU A 49 21.37 -2.62 -23.36
CA LEU A 49 22.47 -3.50 -23.01
C LEU A 49 22.75 -4.53 -24.09
N ASP A 50 21.71 -5.11 -24.70
CA ASP A 50 21.85 -6.04 -25.83
C ASP A 50 22.68 -5.41 -26.95
N ARG A 51 22.31 -4.21 -27.39
CA ARG A 51 23.04 -3.49 -28.44
C ARG A 51 24.47 -3.15 -28.02
N LEU A 52 24.67 -2.65 -26.80
CA LEU A 52 25.99 -2.29 -26.32
C LEU A 52 26.92 -3.50 -26.22
N VAL A 53 26.42 -4.65 -25.77
CA VAL A 53 27.22 -5.87 -25.67
C VAL A 53 27.52 -6.44 -27.06
N GLU A 54 26.54 -6.50 -27.95
CA GLU A 54 26.73 -6.93 -29.35
C GLU A 54 27.80 -6.06 -30.04
N ASP A 55 27.71 -4.74 -29.94
CA ASP A 55 28.65 -3.81 -30.58
C ASP A 55 30.08 -3.87 -30.00
N ILE A 56 30.21 -4.12 -28.68
CA ILE A 56 31.52 -4.12 -28.01
C ILE A 56 32.24 -5.46 -28.15
N PHE A 57 31.50 -6.56 -28.09
CA PHE A 57 32.07 -7.90 -28.03
C PHE A 57 31.99 -8.66 -29.36
N ASP A 58 31.30 -8.10 -30.37
CA ASP A 58 31.08 -8.72 -31.69
C ASP A 58 30.57 -10.18 -31.54
N THR A 59 29.69 -10.36 -30.55
CA THR A 59 29.20 -11.67 -30.09
C THR A 59 27.98 -12.12 -30.86
N GLU A 60 27.79 -13.43 -30.97
CA GLU A 60 26.54 -13.99 -31.49
C GLU A 60 25.37 -13.70 -30.53
N LEU A 61 24.16 -13.60 -31.09
CA LEU A 61 22.92 -13.26 -30.37
C LEU A 61 22.73 -14.05 -29.05
N HIS A 62 23.06 -15.35 -29.04
CA HIS A 62 22.89 -16.18 -27.85
C HIS A 62 23.88 -15.84 -26.72
N GLU A 63 25.11 -15.45 -27.07
CA GLU A 63 26.13 -15.08 -26.10
C GLU A 63 25.85 -13.69 -25.51
N THR A 64 25.40 -12.74 -26.35
CA THR A 64 24.95 -11.41 -25.93
C THR A 64 23.84 -11.50 -24.87
N GLN A 65 22.80 -12.29 -25.14
CA GLN A 65 21.67 -12.47 -24.22
C GLN A 65 22.10 -13.02 -22.85
N LEU A 66 23.04 -13.97 -22.84
CA LEU A 66 23.54 -14.56 -21.60
C LEU A 66 24.32 -13.54 -20.77
N ILE A 67 25.18 -12.74 -21.41
CA ILE A 67 25.94 -11.67 -20.75
C ILE A 67 25.00 -10.61 -20.17
N VAL A 68 24.04 -10.13 -20.98
CA VAL A 68 23.07 -9.11 -20.58
C VAL A 68 22.19 -9.61 -19.43
N PHE A 69 21.75 -10.87 -19.46
CA PHE A 69 21.01 -11.49 -18.36
C PHE A 69 21.80 -11.44 -17.04
N TYR A 70 23.08 -11.81 -17.04
CA TYR A 70 23.89 -11.78 -15.82
C TYR A 70 24.15 -10.36 -15.31
N ILE A 71 24.33 -9.38 -16.21
CA ILE A 71 24.46 -7.95 -15.83
C ILE A 71 23.17 -7.47 -15.17
N ILE A 72 22.03 -7.70 -15.80
CA ILE A 72 20.71 -7.33 -15.27
C ILE A 72 20.45 -8.01 -13.94
N LEU A 73 20.77 -9.30 -13.80
CA LEU A 73 20.59 -10.05 -12.56
C LEU A 73 21.42 -9.48 -11.41
N ALA A 74 22.67 -9.09 -11.67
CA ALA A 74 23.54 -8.47 -10.68
C ALA A 74 23.02 -7.09 -10.23
N ILE A 75 22.54 -6.27 -11.17
CA ILE A 75 21.92 -4.98 -10.89
C ILE A 75 20.64 -5.16 -10.08
N ALA A 76 19.75 -6.06 -10.52
CA ALA A 76 18.48 -6.35 -9.86
C ALA A 76 18.69 -6.85 -8.43
N GLY A 77 19.65 -7.76 -8.21
CA GLY A 77 20.00 -8.25 -6.88
C GLY A 77 20.49 -7.12 -5.96
N THR A 78 21.35 -6.24 -6.47
CA THR A 78 21.87 -5.10 -5.71
C THR A 78 20.77 -4.11 -5.34
N LEU A 79 19.91 -3.73 -6.31
CA LEU A 79 18.79 -2.82 -6.07
C LEU A 79 17.78 -3.42 -5.08
N THR A 80 17.46 -4.71 -5.23
CA THR A 80 16.56 -5.42 -4.31
C THR A 80 17.10 -5.39 -2.88
N TYR A 81 18.40 -5.62 -2.69
CA TYR A 81 19.02 -5.54 -1.37
C TYR A 81 18.94 -4.13 -0.76
N LEU A 82 19.21 -3.08 -1.56
CA LEU A 82 19.12 -1.69 -1.10
C LEU A 82 17.68 -1.32 -0.71
N VAL A 83 16.72 -1.64 -1.57
CA VAL A 83 15.29 -1.41 -1.33
C VAL A 83 14.84 -2.15 -0.08
N TRP A 84 15.25 -3.41 0.09
CA TRP A 84 14.94 -4.20 1.28
C TRP A 84 15.43 -3.53 2.57
N LYS A 85 16.67 -3.03 2.59
CA LYS A 85 17.21 -2.32 3.77
C LYS A 85 16.39 -1.09 4.14
N VAL A 86 16.02 -0.29 3.14
CA VAL A 86 15.20 0.91 3.35
C VAL A 86 13.81 0.52 3.85
N LEU A 87 13.19 -0.49 3.24
CA LEU A 87 11.88 -1.00 3.66
C LEU A 87 11.87 -1.45 5.12
N VAL A 88 12.88 -2.22 5.55
CA VAL A 88 12.98 -2.68 6.94
C VAL A 88 13.10 -1.50 7.90
N GLN A 89 13.91 -0.49 7.56
CA GLN A 89 14.08 0.71 8.39
C GLN A 89 12.77 1.51 8.50
N VAL A 90 12.11 1.78 7.37
CA VAL A 90 10.84 2.51 7.34
C VAL A 90 9.75 1.74 8.10
N PHE A 91 9.62 0.44 7.85
CA PHE A 91 8.62 -0.39 8.51
C PHE A 91 8.81 -0.42 10.02
N SER A 92 10.06 -0.50 10.49
CA SER A 92 10.35 -0.47 11.92
C SER A 92 9.89 0.83 12.59
N GLY A 93 10.13 1.99 11.96
CA GLY A 93 9.71 3.29 12.48
C GLY A 93 8.21 3.52 12.40
N VAL A 94 7.59 3.20 11.27
CA VAL A 94 6.13 3.35 11.07
C VAL A 94 5.35 2.42 12.00
N SER A 95 5.83 1.19 12.24
CA SER A 95 5.14 0.24 13.10
C SER A 95 5.00 0.72 14.54
N GLN A 96 5.94 1.52 15.03
CA GLN A 96 5.89 2.06 16.40
C GLN A 96 4.85 3.16 16.52
N ILE A 97 4.84 4.10 15.57
CA ILE A 97 3.85 5.19 15.50
C ILE A 97 2.45 4.60 15.36
N PHE A 98 2.29 3.65 14.43
CA PHE A 98 1.00 3.01 14.19
C PHE A 98 0.49 2.25 15.42
N LYS A 99 1.37 1.53 16.15
CA LYS A 99 0.96 0.81 17.37
C LYS A 99 0.46 1.74 18.47
N GLN A 100 1.07 2.92 18.61
CA GLN A 100 0.66 3.89 19.62
C GLN A 100 -0.71 4.49 19.29
N GLU A 101 -0.85 5.04 18.08
CA GLU A 101 -2.11 5.62 17.58
C GLU A 101 -3.25 4.59 17.58
N TRP A 102 -2.94 3.34 17.21
CA TRP A 102 -3.91 2.24 17.22
C TRP A 102 -4.38 1.88 18.64
N SER A 103 -3.48 1.89 19.63
CA SER A 103 -3.86 1.60 21.02
C SER A 103 -4.81 2.66 21.55
N GLU A 104 -4.50 3.94 21.31
CA GLU A 104 -5.33 5.08 21.75
C GLU A 104 -6.71 5.06 21.09
N LEU A 105 -6.77 4.79 19.78
CA LEU A 105 -8.02 4.64 19.04
C LEU A 105 -8.86 3.46 19.56
N LYS A 106 -8.21 2.31 19.80
CA LYS A 106 -8.88 1.09 20.28
C LYS A 106 -9.49 1.29 21.67
N ASP A 107 -8.76 1.93 22.58
CA ASP A 107 -9.23 2.16 23.94
C ASP A 107 -10.40 3.14 23.96
N ALA A 108 -10.35 4.20 23.14
CA ALA A 108 -11.47 5.12 22.94
C ALA A 108 -12.72 4.41 22.40
N MET A 109 -12.57 3.61 21.34
CA MET A 109 -13.70 2.88 20.74
C MET A 109 -14.29 1.82 21.68
N THR A 110 -13.45 1.12 22.46
CA THR A 110 -13.91 0.08 23.40
C THR A 110 -14.73 0.68 24.53
N THR A 111 -14.29 1.83 25.06
CA THR A 111 -14.98 2.56 26.12
C THR A 111 -16.35 3.06 25.63
N ASP A 112 -16.41 3.63 24.43
CA ASP A 112 -17.66 4.10 23.83
C ASP A 112 -18.63 2.95 23.53
N TRP A 113 -18.12 1.80 23.07
CA TRP A 113 -18.93 0.62 22.74
C TRP A 113 -19.60 -0.03 23.96
N GLN A 114 -18.87 -0.10 25.08
CA GLN A 114 -19.39 -0.66 26.33
C GLN A 114 -20.53 0.19 26.92
N GLY A 115 -20.53 1.51 26.67
CA GLY A 115 -21.56 2.43 27.15
C GLY A 115 -22.88 2.42 26.35
N MET A 116 -22.96 1.74 25.20
CA MET A 116 -24.12 1.77 24.31
C MET A 116 -25.13 0.63 24.54
N SER A 117 -26.43 0.95 24.40
CA SER A 117 -27.52 -0.04 24.38
C SER A 117 -27.50 -0.90 23.11
N MET A 118 -28.09 -2.10 23.16
CA MET A 118 -28.08 -3.03 22.01
C MET A 118 -28.73 -2.45 20.74
N THR A 119 -29.82 -1.70 20.88
CA THR A 119 -30.48 -1.04 19.74
C THR A 119 -29.56 -0.02 19.06
N ASN A 120 -28.81 0.74 19.85
CA ASN A 120 -27.88 1.74 19.34
C ASN A 120 -26.69 1.10 18.61
N ARG A 121 -26.20 -0.05 19.10
CA ARG A 121 -25.14 -0.82 18.41
C ARG A 121 -25.54 -1.24 17.00
N ILE A 122 -26.77 -1.74 16.84
CA ILE A 122 -27.29 -2.15 15.53
C ILE A 122 -27.35 -0.96 14.57
N ILE A 123 -27.89 0.19 15.01
CA ILE A 123 -27.99 1.39 14.17
C ILE A 123 -26.60 1.91 13.75
N VAL A 124 -25.62 1.88 14.65
CA VAL A 124 -24.25 2.30 14.31
C VAL A 124 -23.63 1.38 13.26
N ILE A 125 -23.76 0.05 13.43
CA ILE A 125 -23.25 -0.92 12.46
C ILE A 125 -23.92 -0.70 11.10
N SER A 126 -25.24 -0.50 11.06
CA SER A 126 -25.97 -0.26 9.81
C SER A 126 -25.53 1.03 9.11
N LEU A 127 -25.36 2.13 9.85
CA LEU A 127 -24.87 3.39 9.30
C LEU A 127 -23.43 3.29 8.82
N PHE A 128 -22.57 2.59 9.56
CA PHE A 128 -21.19 2.35 9.16
C PHE A 128 -21.11 1.59 7.83
N ILE A 129 -21.86 0.49 7.71
CA ILE A 129 -21.91 -0.31 6.47
C ILE A 129 -22.41 0.56 5.32
N LEU A 130 -23.48 1.33 5.52
CA LEU A 130 -24.04 2.20 4.49
C LEU A 130 -23.04 3.25 4.00
N ILE A 131 -22.36 3.95 4.91
CA ILE A 131 -21.39 4.99 4.57
C ILE A 131 -20.18 4.40 3.85
N ASN A 132 -19.66 3.27 4.33
CA ASN A 132 -18.52 2.61 3.67
C ASN A 132 -18.89 2.06 2.30
N TYR A 133 -20.09 1.49 2.16
CA TYR A 133 -20.59 1.02 0.88
C TYR A 133 -20.69 2.18 -0.13
N LEU A 134 -21.27 3.32 0.28
CA LEU A 134 -21.35 4.51 -0.57
C LEU A 134 -19.97 5.07 -0.93
N ALA A 135 -19.05 5.12 0.03
CA ALA A 135 -17.68 5.58 -0.21
C ALA A 135 -16.93 4.65 -1.18
N SER A 136 -17.05 3.33 -1.00
CA SER A 136 -16.46 2.34 -1.89
C SER A 136 -17.04 2.41 -3.30
N PHE A 137 -18.36 2.66 -3.44
CA PHE A 137 -19.01 2.84 -4.75
C PHE A 137 -18.58 4.13 -5.47
N MET A 138 -18.13 5.16 -4.75
CA MET A 138 -17.63 6.38 -5.39
C MET A 138 -16.16 6.31 -5.79
N LEU A 139 -15.39 5.39 -5.20
CA LEU A 139 -13.96 5.20 -5.47
C LEU A 139 -13.68 4.15 -6.56
N PHE A 140 -14.67 3.36 -6.96
CA PHE A 140 -14.64 2.36 -8.04
C PHE A 140 -15.67 2.71 -9.11
#